data_AF-A0A9C8FU25-F1
#
_entry.id   AF-A0A9C8FU25-F1
#
_cell.length_a   1.000
_cell.length_b   1.000
_cell.length_c   1.000
_cell.angle_alpha   90.00
_cell.angle_beta   90.00
_cell.angle_gamma   90.00
#
_symmetry.space_group_name_H-M   'P 1'
#
loop_
_entity.id
_entity.type
_entity.pdbx_description
1 polymer ?
#
loop_
_entity_poly.entity_id
_entity_poly.type
_entity_poly.pdbx_seq_one_letter_code
_entity_poly.pdbx_strand_id
1 'polypeptide(L)'
;MVRSRLNSPGTETEAKVEALRRDFVSSIKGVPEEFLEELFLIFFDKEIVSADELAERANLLPDLVDLIHEDLDDRRDPFRKEDWHQIGELVSEFGTELDESLLTYIMGKVVERRAL
;
A
#
# COMPACT_ATOMS: atom_id res chain seq x y z
N MET A 1 -43.27 14.27 17.17
CA MET A 1 -42.87 13.02 16.49
C MET A 1 -41.50 13.25 15.89
N VAL A 2 -40.45 12.93 16.65
CA VAL A 2 -39.04 13.19 16.27
C VAL A 2 -38.62 12.11 15.28
N ARG A 3 -38.20 12.51 14.09
CA ARG A 3 -37.68 11.60 13.06
C ARG A 3 -36.32 11.07 13.52
N SER A 4 -36.30 9.89 14.15
CA SER A 4 -35.08 9.07 14.20
C SER A 4 -34.74 8.67 12.76
N ARG A 5 -33.75 9.35 12.17
CA ARG A 5 -33.03 8.77 11.03
C ARG A 5 -32.18 7.66 11.61
N LEU A 6 -32.64 6.43 11.41
CA LEU A 6 -31.84 5.24 11.57
C LEU A 6 -30.68 5.37 10.58
N ASN A 7 -29.49 5.74 11.06
CA ASN A 7 -28.26 5.50 10.32
C ASN A 7 -28.10 3.99 10.25
N SER A 8 -28.37 3.41 9.08
CA SER A 8 -28.03 2.02 8.82
C SER A 8 -26.50 1.91 8.82
N PRO A 9 -25.89 0.93 9.53
CA PRO A 9 -24.44 0.76 9.58
C PRO A 9 -23.76 0.75 8.21
N GLY A 10 -24.44 0.22 7.18
CA GLY A 10 -23.97 0.26 5.78
C GLY A 10 -23.72 1.67 5.26
N THR A 11 -24.61 2.63 5.53
CA THR A 11 -24.52 3.99 4.97
C THR A 11 -23.37 4.83 5.53
N GLU A 12 -22.96 4.59 6.79
CA GLU A 12 -21.82 5.30 7.38
C GLU A 12 -20.49 4.70 6.93
N THR A 13 -20.39 3.38 6.85
CA THR A 13 -19.20 2.68 6.34
C THR A 13 -18.98 2.99 4.87
N GLU A 14 -20.03 2.94 4.05
CA GLU A 14 -19.99 3.33 2.63
C GLU A 14 -19.49 4.77 2.45
N ALA A 15 -19.98 5.71 3.26
CA ALA A 15 -19.54 7.11 3.20
C ALA A 15 -18.04 7.27 3.57
N LYS A 16 -17.53 6.46 4.51
CA LYS A 16 -16.11 6.45 4.88
C LYS A 16 -15.24 5.83 3.79
N VAL A 17 -15.68 4.74 3.17
CA VAL A 17 -14.99 4.13 2.02
C VAL A 17 -14.90 5.13 0.87
N GLU A 18 -16.01 5.80 0.54
CA GLU A 18 -16.02 6.83 -0.51
C GLU A 18 -15.14 8.05 -0.17
N ALA A 19 -15.00 8.41 1.11
CA ALA A 19 -14.07 9.45 1.52
C ALA A 19 -12.62 9.01 1.32
N LEU A 20 -12.27 7.80 1.78
CA LEU A 20 -10.93 7.21 1.61
C LEU A 20 -10.56 7.07 0.13
N ARG A 21 -11.52 6.66 -0.72
CA ARG A 21 -11.33 6.56 -2.17
C ARG A 21 -10.93 7.90 -2.78
N ARG A 22 -11.68 8.96 -2.47
CA ARG A 22 -11.35 10.32 -2.95
C ARG A 22 -9.99 10.79 -2.44
N ASP A 23 -9.70 10.55 -1.17
CA ASP A 23 -8.44 10.98 -0.56
C ASP A 23 -7.25 10.25 -1.22
N PHE A 24 -7.37 8.94 -1.46
CA PHE A 24 -6.36 8.12 -2.16
C PHE A 24 -6.13 8.58 -3.60
N VAL A 25 -7.19 8.75 -4.39
CA VAL A 25 -7.08 9.23 -5.77
C VAL A 25 -6.42 10.61 -5.83
N SER A 26 -6.73 11.49 -4.87
CA SER A 26 -6.19 12.84 -4.82
C SER A 26 -4.74 12.95 -4.31
N SER A 27 -4.27 11.95 -3.55
CA SER A 27 -2.95 11.98 -2.92
C SER A 27 -1.82 11.64 -3.90
N ILE A 28 -2.12 10.88 -4.94
CA ILE A 28 -1.15 10.42 -5.94
C ILE A 28 -1.23 11.29 -7.19
N LYS A 29 -0.10 11.89 -7.58
CA LYS A 29 -0.01 12.74 -8.78
C LYS A 29 0.79 12.03 -9.87
N GLY A 30 0.41 12.26 -11.13
CA GLY A 30 1.11 11.70 -12.29
C GLY A 30 0.67 10.29 -12.70
N VAL A 31 -0.27 9.70 -11.97
CA VAL A 31 -0.93 8.43 -12.31
C VAL A 31 -2.36 8.71 -12.81
N PRO A 32 -2.85 8.03 -13.85
CA PRO A 32 -4.24 8.19 -14.31
C PRO A 32 -5.25 7.88 -13.22
N GLU A 33 -6.23 8.76 -13.04
CA GLU A 33 -7.30 8.63 -12.04
C GLU A 33 -8.06 7.30 -12.18
N GLU A 34 -8.40 6.89 -13.40
CA GLU A 34 -9.10 5.63 -13.67
C GLU A 34 -8.33 4.40 -13.15
N PHE A 35 -7.00 4.42 -13.24
CA PHE A 35 -6.16 3.34 -12.71
C PHE A 35 -6.16 3.33 -11.17
N LEU A 36 -6.10 4.50 -10.53
CA LEU A 36 -6.17 4.63 -9.08
C LEU A 36 -7.53 4.18 -8.53
N GLU A 37 -8.60 4.49 -9.25
CA GLU A 37 -9.96 4.04 -8.94
C GLU A 37 -10.05 2.51 -9.00
N GLU A 38 -9.58 1.90 -10.09
CA GLU A 38 -9.56 0.43 -10.23
C GLU A 38 -8.69 -0.23 -9.17
N LEU A 39 -7.53 0.34 -8.87
CA LEU A 39 -6.62 -0.18 -7.86
C LEU A 39 -7.23 -0.10 -6.45
N PHE A 40 -7.85 1.03 -6.11
CA PHE A 40 -8.57 1.19 -4.85
C PHE A 40 -9.68 0.13 -4.74
N LEU A 41 -10.45 -0.08 -5.81
CA LEU A 41 -11.45 -1.12 -5.86
C LEU A 41 -10.82 -2.50 -5.66
N ILE A 42 -9.72 -2.86 -6.31
CA ILE A 42 -9.08 -4.18 -6.09
C ILE A 42 -8.72 -4.43 -4.61
N PHE A 43 -8.24 -3.41 -3.89
CA PHE A 43 -7.89 -3.55 -2.47
C PHE A 43 -9.12 -3.52 -1.53
N PHE A 44 -10.17 -2.80 -1.91
CA PHE A 44 -11.35 -2.56 -1.07
C PHE A 44 -12.61 -3.33 -1.53
N ASP A 45 -12.54 -4.11 -2.61
CA ASP A 45 -13.69 -4.83 -3.17
C ASP A 45 -14.07 -6.07 -2.33
N LYS A 46 -15.39 -6.25 -2.35
CA LYS A 46 -16.26 -7.29 -1.78
C LYS A 46 -16.26 -7.39 -0.26
N GLU A 47 -17.25 -6.67 0.28
CA GLU A 47 -17.83 -6.82 1.60
C GLU A 47 -16.89 -6.46 2.75
N ILE A 48 -16.54 -5.18 2.85
CA ILE A 48 -16.08 -4.63 4.14
C ILE A 48 -17.25 -4.76 5.12
N VAL A 49 -17.22 -5.81 5.93
CA VAL A 49 -18.33 -6.21 6.81
C VAL A 49 -18.25 -5.53 8.18
N SER A 50 -17.15 -4.84 8.48
CA SER A 50 -16.95 -4.14 9.75
C SER A 50 -16.08 -2.88 9.65
N ALA A 51 -16.21 -2.01 10.65
CA ALA A 51 -15.36 -0.81 10.78
C ALA A 51 -13.89 -1.14 11.10
N ASP A 52 -13.64 -2.26 11.76
CA ASP A 52 -12.28 -2.71 12.09
C ASP A 52 -11.54 -3.19 10.83
N GLU A 53 -12.23 -3.97 9.99
CA GLU A 53 -11.69 -4.38 8.68
C GLU A 53 -11.42 -3.18 7.77
N LEU A 54 -12.30 -2.17 7.78
CA LEU A 54 -12.06 -0.92 7.07
C LEU A 54 -10.78 -0.24 7.54
N ALA A 55 -10.56 -0.17 8.86
CA ALA A 55 -9.38 0.45 9.43
C ALA A 55 -8.10 -0.32 9.09
N GLU A 56 -8.13 -1.66 9.14
CA GLU A 56 -6.99 -2.50 8.75
C GLU A 56 -6.63 -2.31 7.28
N ARG A 57 -7.61 -2.35 6.36
CA ARG A 57 -7.36 -2.11 4.94
C ARG A 57 -6.90 -0.67 4.66
N ALA A 58 -7.48 0.32 5.34
CA ALA A 58 -7.08 1.72 5.22
C ALA A 58 -5.62 1.94 5.64
N ASN A 59 -5.09 1.15 6.57
CA ASN A 59 -3.69 1.24 6.98
C ASN A 59 -2.70 0.80 5.89
N LEU A 60 -3.16 0.07 4.85
CA LEU A 60 -2.32 -0.37 3.72
C LEU A 60 -2.25 0.67 2.59
N LEU A 61 -3.17 1.64 2.56
CA LEU A 61 -3.20 2.67 1.52
C LEU A 61 -1.89 3.49 1.44
N PRO A 62 -1.25 3.87 2.55
CA PRO A 62 0.01 4.59 2.48
C PRO A 62 1.15 3.74 1.91
N ASP A 63 1.23 2.46 2.26
CA ASP A 63 2.26 1.56 1.71
C ASP A 63 2.08 1.39 0.19
N LEU A 64 0.83 1.41 -0.28
CA LEU A 64 0.51 1.41 -1.71
C LEU A 64 0.92 2.72 -2.39
N VAL A 65 0.74 3.86 -1.72
CA VAL A 65 1.23 5.17 -2.20
C VAL A 65 2.75 5.14 -2.32
N ASP A 66 3.43 4.63 -1.30
CA ASP A 66 4.90 4.50 -1.25
C ASP A 66 5.39 3.60 -2.39
N LEU A 67 4.73 2.46 -2.63
CA LEU A 67 5.02 1.56 -3.75
C LEU A 67 4.87 2.25 -5.11
N ILE A 68 3.79 3.01 -5.32
CA ILE A 68 3.54 3.71 -6.59
C ILE A 68 4.61 4.78 -6.86
N HIS A 69 5.14 5.40 -5.81
CA HIS A 69 6.21 6.39 -5.93
C HIS A 69 7.61 5.78 -5.88
N GLU A 70 7.72 4.46 -5.75
CA GLU A 70 8.99 3.75 -5.53
C GLU A 70 9.78 4.31 -4.32
N ASP A 71 9.07 4.85 -3.32
CA ASP A 71 9.65 5.53 -2.16
C ASP A 71 9.67 4.57 -0.95
N LEU A 72 10.81 3.92 -0.72
CA LEU A 72 10.99 3.09 0.47
C LEU A 72 11.17 3.99 1.71
N ASP A 73 10.14 4.10 2.55
CA ASP A 73 10.22 4.81 3.83
C ASP A 73 10.72 3.90 4.96
N ASP A 74 12.06 3.73 5.05
CA ASP A 74 12.72 3.00 6.14
C ASP A 74 12.38 3.52 7.56
N ARG A 75 11.86 4.75 7.69
CA ARG A 75 11.52 5.31 9.02
C ARG A 75 10.14 4.86 9.46
N ARG A 76 9.24 4.65 8.51
CA ARG A 76 7.86 4.25 8.76
C ARG A 76 7.71 2.74 8.79
N ASP A 77 8.35 2.05 7.85
CA ASP A 77 8.35 0.58 7.77
C ASP A 77 9.78 0.02 7.66
N PRO A 78 10.51 -0.05 8.80
CA PRO A 78 11.87 -0.56 8.79
C PRO A 78 11.86 -2.09 8.59
N PHE A 79 12.33 -2.52 7.43
CA PHE A 79 12.68 -3.93 7.21
C PHE A 79 13.75 -4.39 8.20
N ARG A 80 13.55 -5.59 8.75
CA ARG A 80 14.50 -6.24 9.64
C ARG A 80 15.64 -6.85 8.82
N LYS A 81 16.70 -7.23 9.52
CA LYS A 81 17.88 -7.83 8.88
C LYS A 81 17.51 -9.09 8.09
N GLU A 82 16.60 -9.89 8.61
CA GLU A 82 16.11 -11.12 7.99
C GLU A 82 15.38 -10.84 6.68
N ASP A 83 14.57 -9.77 6.63
CA ASP A 83 13.86 -9.35 5.42
C ASP A 83 14.84 -8.94 4.33
N TRP A 84 15.87 -8.14 4.69
CA TRP A 84 16.94 -7.76 3.76
C TRP A 84 17.77 -8.94 3.25
N HIS A 85 17.98 -9.95 4.10
CA HIS A 85 18.67 -11.16 3.68
C HIS A 85 17.86 -11.93 2.62
N GLN A 86 16.55 -12.09 2.85
CA GLN A 86 15.65 -12.73 1.88
C GLN A 86 15.59 -11.95 0.56
N ILE A 87 15.54 -10.61 0.62
CA ILE A 87 15.61 -9.76 -0.57
C ILE A 87 16.93 -10.02 -1.32
N GLY A 88 18.05 -10.12 -0.61
CA GLY A 88 19.36 -10.43 -1.19
C GLY A 88 19.41 -11.81 -1.86
N GLU A 89 18.83 -12.84 -1.26
CA GLU A 89 18.73 -14.18 -1.84
C GLU A 89 17.89 -14.18 -3.13
N LEU A 90 16.70 -13.58 -3.09
CA LEU A 90 15.82 -13.45 -4.25
C LEU A 90 16.49 -12.71 -5.40
N VAL A 91 17.12 -11.57 -5.10
CA VAL A 91 17.81 -10.76 -6.10
C VAL A 91 19.04 -11.49 -6.67
N SER A 92 19.71 -12.32 -5.87
CA SER A 92 20.81 -13.15 -6.36
C SER A 92 20.34 -14.28 -7.27
N GLU A 93 19.17 -14.86 -6.98
CA GLU A 93 18.55 -15.92 -7.80
C GLU A 93 18.08 -15.40 -9.16
N PHE A 94 17.45 -14.22 -9.19
CA PHE A 94 16.86 -13.63 -10.39
C PHE A 94 17.69 -12.47 -10.99
N GLY A 95 18.90 -12.23 -10.48
CA GLY A 95 19.68 -11.03 -10.77
C GLY A 95 20.07 -10.83 -12.22
N THR A 96 20.15 -11.92 -13.01
CA THR A 96 20.43 -11.85 -14.45
C THR A 96 19.25 -11.35 -15.28
N GLU A 97 18.05 -11.36 -14.72
CA GLU A 97 16.81 -10.87 -15.35
C GLU A 97 16.48 -9.43 -14.93
N LEU A 98 17.17 -8.91 -13.90
CA LEU A 98 17.01 -7.55 -13.42
C LEU A 98 17.88 -6.58 -14.21
N ASP A 99 17.38 -5.35 -14.39
CA ASP A 99 18.19 -4.25 -14.89
C ASP A 99 19.39 -4.00 -13.96
N GLU A 100 20.57 -3.75 -14.55
CA GLU A 100 21.82 -3.58 -13.80
C GLU A 100 21.75 -2.44 -12.77
N SER A 101 21.03 -1.36 -13.09
CA SER A 101 20.87 -0.23 -12.17
C SER A 101 19.99 -0.59 -10.96
N LEU A 102 18.94 -1.38 -11.18
CA LEU A 102 18.06 -1.87 -10.13
C LEU A 102 18.77 -2.91 -9.25
N LEU A 103 19.48 -3.86 -9.86
CA LEU A 103 20.29 -4.84 -9.16
C LEU A 103 21.33 -4.16 -8.26
N THR A 104 22.04 -3.17 -8.80
CA THR A 104 23.05 -2.40 -8.06
C THR A 104 22.44 -1.66 -6.89
N TYR A 105 21.28 -1.03 -7.09
CA TYR A 105 20.56 -0.32 -6.04
C TYR A 105 20.17 -1.25 -4.89
N ILE A 106 19.52 -2.37 -5.19
CA ILE A 106 19.04 -3.30 -4.16
C ILE A 106 20.21 -3.93 -3.39
N MET A 107 21.25 -4.39 -4.09
CA MET A 107 22.43 -4.97 -3.44
C MET A 107 23.19 -3.95 -2.58
N GLY A 108 23.22 -2.68 -2.98
CA GLY A 108 23.73 -1.59 -2.14
C GLY A 108 22.99 -1.51 -0.80
N LYS A 109 21.65 -1.58 -0.82
CA LYS A 109 20.81 -1.54 0.39
C LYS A 109 21.03 -2.74 1.31
N VAL A 110 21.19 -3.95 0.74
CA VAL A 110 21.47 -5.19 1.48
C VAL A 110 22.83 -5.11 2.20
N VAL A 111 23.87 -4.64 1.50
CA VAL A 111 25.22 -4.48 2.06
C VAL A 111 25.25 -3.42 3.16
N GLU A 112 24.64 -2.25 2.95
CA GLU A 112 24.55 -1.16 3.94
C GLU A 112 23.98 -1.64 5.28
N ARG A 113 23.03 -2.57 5.24
CA ARG A 113 22.33 -3.12 6.40
C ARG A 113 22.98 -4.39 6.96
N ARG A 114 24.14 -4.78 6.43
CA ARG A 114 24.91 -5.98 6.83
C ARG A 114 24.10 -7.26 6.73
N ALA A 115 23.19 -7.35 5.77
CA ALA A 115 22.30 -8.48 5.55
C ALA A 115 22.84 -9.44 4.47
N LEU A 116 24.16 -9.68 4.50
CA LEU A 116 24.85 -10.67 3.66
C LEU A 116 24.81 -12.05 4.33
#